data_AF-A0A378AD71-F1
#
_entry.id   AF-A0A378AD71-F1
#
_cell.length_a   1.000
_cell.length_b   1.000
_cell.length_c   1.000
_cell.angle_alpha   90.00
_cell.angle_beta   90.00
_cell.angle_gamma   90.00
#
_symmetry.space_group_name_H-M   'P 1'
#
loop_
_entity.id
_entity.type
_entity.pdbx_description
1 polymer ?
#
loop_
_entity_poly.entity_id
_entity_poly.type
_entity_poly.pdbx_seq_one_letter_code
_entity_poly.pdbx_strand_id
1 'polypeptide(L)' 'MLEFLKTNPGLTAREIAKVLDRSMCSVSGQLRQLHSAGRITQDGIRDGVATWSINDMPFGCANQLRMKFENLLKECRATA' A
#
# COMPACT_ATOMS: atom_id res chain seq x y z
N MET A 1 13.01 -1.47 2.00
CA MET A 1 11.70 -0.96 2.46
C MET A 1 10.55 -1.70 1.80
N LEU A 2 10.42 -1.71 0.48
CA LEU A 2 9.34 -2.45 -0.21
C LEU A 2 9.37 -3.95 0.10
N GLU A 3 10.50 -4.64 -0.13
CA GLU A 3 10.62 -6.07 0.22
C GLU A 3 10.37 -6.34 1.71
N PHE A 4 10.78 -5.42 2.57
CA PHE A 4 10.54 -5.53 4.01
C PHE A 4 9.05 -5.50 4.35
N LEU A 5 8.30 -4.54 3.79
CA LEU A 5 6.85 -4.40 3.99
C LEU A 5 6.07 -5.55 3.33
N LYS A 6 6.60 -6.12 2.23
CA LYS A 6 6.02 -7.30 1.59
C LYS A 6 6.05 -8.52 2.49
N THR A 7 7.14 -8.72 3.24
CA THR A 7 7.28 -9.83 4.20
C THR A 7 6.66 -9.51 5.56
N ASN A 8 6.53 -8.23 5.92
CA ASN A 8 6.05 -7.77 7.22
C ASN A 8 4.98 -6.66 7.08
N PRO A 9 3.78 -6.99 6.59
CA PRO A 9 2.70 -6.02 6.49
C PRO A 9 2.16 -5.63 7.87
N GLY A 10 1.49 -4.49 7.97
CA GLY A 10 0.77 -4.10 9.19
C GLY A 10 1.66 -3.58 10.32
N LEU A 11 2.91 -3.20 10.02
CA LEU A 11 3.82 -2.58 10.99
C LEU A 11 3.68 -1.05 10.98
N THR A 12 3.84 -0.46 12.16
CA THR A 12 3.95 0.99 12.37
C THR A 12 5.35 1.48 12.00
N ALA A 13 5.49 2.78 11.71
CA ALA A 13 6.79 3.39 11.46
C ALA A 13 7.82 3.15 12.59
N ARG A 14 7.35 3.06 13.84
CA ARG A 14 8.18 2.77 15.02
C ARG A 14 8.71 1.35 15.04
N GLU A 15 7.87 0.37 14.75
CA GLU A 15 8.30 -1.02 14.67
C GLU A 15 9.26 -1.22 13.49
N ILE A 16 8.97 -0.60 12.35
CA ILE A 16 9.85 -0.64 11.16
C ILE A 16 11.23 -0.05 11.49
N ALA A 17 11.27 1.11 12.15
CA ALA A 17 12.52 1.75 12.59
C ALA A 17 13.33 0.86 13.54
N LYS A 18 12.66 0.23 14.50
CA LYS A 18 13.29 -0.70 15.45
C LYS A 18 13.87 -1.93 14.77
N VAL A 19 13.13 -2.54 13.83
CA VAL A 19 13.58 -3.77 13.14
C VAL A 19 14.72 -3.49 12.16
N LEU A 20 14.69 -2.34 11.47
CA LEU A 20 15.70 -1.96 10.49
C LEU A 20 16.94 -1.28 11.10
N ASP A 21 16.94 -1.06 12.42
CA ASP A 21 17.94 -0.25 13.15
C ASP A 21 18.16 1.12 12.50
N ARG A 22 17.04 1.82 12.22
CA ARG A 22 17.03 3.13 11.56
C ARG A 22 16.33 4.18 12.40
N SER A 23 16.66 5.45 12.18
CA SER A 23 15.96 6.54 12.84
C SER A 23 14.51 6.66 12.37
N MET A 24 13.63 7.05 13.29
CA MET A 24 12.21 7.31 13.00
C MET A 24 12.01 8.33 11.87
N CYS A 25 12.84 9.38 11.82
CA CYS A 25 12.76 10.41 10.80
C CYS A 25 13.07 9.85 9.41
N SER A 26 14.11 9.01 9.31
CA SER A 26 14.48 8.35 8.04
C SER A 26 13.36 7.44 7.54
N VAL A 27 12.84 6.57 8.41
CA VAL A 27 11.75 5.65 8.06
C VAL A 27 10.48 6.42 7.68
N SER A 28 10.09 7.43 8.44
CA SER A 28 8.88 8.22 8.17
C SER A 28 8.98 8.98 6.85
N GLY A 29 10.16 9.55 6.56
CA GLY A 29 10.43 10.21 5.28
C GLY A 29 10.33 9.24 4.10
N GLN A 30 10.89 8.03 4.24
CA GLN A 30 10.81 7.00 3.21
C GLN A 30 9.39 6.49 3.00
N LEU A 31 8.63 6.23 4.08
CA LEU A 31 7.23 5.82 3.99
C LEU A 31 6.38 6.89 3.30
N ARG A 32 6.58 8.17 3.63
CA ARG A 32 5.87 9.29 3.00
C ARG A 32 6.12 9.33 1.48
N GLN A 33 7.38 9.17 1.06
CA GLN A 33 7.73 9.13 -0.37
C GLN A 33 7.04 7.96 -1.08
N LEU A 34 7.13 6.75 -0.51
CA LEU A 34 6.51 5.57 -1.10
C LEU A 34 4.98 5.66 -1.16
N HIS A 35 4.36 6.25 -0.13
CA HIS A 35 2.92 6.48 -0.08
C HIS A 35 2.49 7.50 -1.14
N SER A 36 3.23 8.62 -1.28
CA SER A 36 2.96 9.61 -2.33
C SER A 36 3.12 9.04 -3.75
N ALA A 37 3.98 8.04 -3.92
CA ALA A 37 4.17 7.32 -5.17
C ALA A 37 3.15 6.18 -5.37
N GLY A 38 2.17 6.02 -4.46
CA GLY A 38 1.15 4.96 -4.54
C GLY A 38 1.69 3.54 -4.37
N ARG A 39 2.93 3.36 -3.91
CA ARG A 39 3.57 2.03 -3.79
C ARG A 39 3.19 1.28 -2.51
N ILE A 40 2.78 2.03 -1.49
CA ILE A 40 2.34 1.51 -0.20
C ILE A 40 1.06 2.21 0.21
N THR A 41 0.30 1.59 1.10
CA THR A 41 -0.97 2.09 1.63
C THR A 41 -0.93 2.07 3.16
N GLN A 42 -1.77 2.92 3.76
CA GLN A 42 -2.10 2.77 5.18
C GLN A 42 -3.12 1.63 5.30
N ASP A 43 -2.69 0.53 5.90
CA ASP A 43 -3.50 -0.69 6.07
C ASP A 43 -4.59 -0.47 7.13
N GLY A 44 -4.29 0.37 8.11
CA GLY A 44 -5.19 0.74 9.20
C GLY A 44 -4.47 1.54 10.27
N ILE A 45 -5.16 1.76 11.38
CA ILE A 45 -4.65 2.49 12.55
C ILE A 45 -4.62 1.51 13.73
N ARG A 46 -3.44 1.32 14.35
CA ARG A 46 -3.25 0.58 15.60
C ARG A 46 -2.79 1.54 16.69
N ASP A 47 -3.57 1.65 17.77
CA ASP A 47 -3.30 2.55 18.89
C ASP A 47 -3.08 4.02 18.48
N GLY A 48 -3.89 4.51 17.52
CA GLY A 48 -3.76 5.87 16.98
C GLY A 48 -2.59 6.06 16.00
N VAL A 49 -1.85 4.99 15.67
CA VAL A 49 -0.69 5.03 14.77
C VAL A 49 -0.97 4.28 13.47
N ALA A 50 -0.65 4.89 12.34
CA ALA A 50 -0.81 4.25 11.04
C ALA A 50 0.11 3.03 10.88
N THR A 51 -0.45 1.95 10.35
CA THR A 51 0.25 0.74 9.93
C THR A 51 0.37 0.71 8.41
N TRP A 52 1.44 0.11 7.90
CA TRP A 52 1.81 0.21 6.48
C TRP A 52 1.87 -1.16 5.80
N SER A 53 1.36 -1.24 4.58
CA SER A 53 1.36 -2.43 3.71
C SER A 53 1.73 -2.06 2.27
N ILE A 54 2.12 -3.05 1.46
CA ILE A 54 2.31 -2.85 0.02
C ILE A 54 0.95 -2.54 -0.61
N ASN A 55 0.94 -1.56 -1.53
CA ASN A 55 -0.26 -1.31 -2.31
C ASN A 55 -0.34 -2.35 -3.43
N ASP A 56 -1.27 -3.31 -3.31
CA ASP A 56 -1.54 -4.29 -4.35
C ASP A 56 -2.19 -3.66 -5.60
N MET A 57 -2.71 -2.43 -5.49
CA MET A 57 -3.31 -1.66 -6.58
C MET A 57 -2.68 -0.27 -6.71
N PRO A 58 -1.41 -0.17 -7.17
CA PRO A 58 -0.67 1.09 -7.25
C PRO A 58 -1.30 2.14 -8.18
N PHE A 59 -2.14 1.71 -9.11
CA PHE A 59 -2.87 2.58 -10.05
C PHE A 59 -4.37 2.72 -9.74
N GLY A 60 -4.86 2.07 -8.68
CA GLY A 60 -6.27 2.12 -8.25
C GLY A 60 -7.29 1.86 -9.37
N CYS A 61 -8.39 2.62 -9.37
CA CYS A 61 -9.45 2.57 -10.41
C CYS A 61 -9.00 3.10 -11.78
N ALA A 62 -7.88 3.83 -11.85
CA ALA A 62 -7.28 4.28 -13.10
C ALA A 62 -6.38 3.20 -13.73
N ASN A 63 -6.26 2.02 -13.11
CA ASN A 63 -5.55 0.89 -13.69
C ASN A 63 -6.27 0.43 -14.97
N GLN A 64 -5.61 0.57 -16.12
CA GLN A 64 -6.16 0.19 -17.42
C GLN A 64 -6.59 -1.29 -17.48
N LEU A 65 -5.88 -2.19 -16.78
CA LEU A 65 -6.27 -3.60 -16.68
C LEU A 65 -7.55 -3.78 -15.87
N ARG A 66 -7.68 -3.07 -14.75
CA ARG A 66 -8.89 -3.06 -13.93
C ARG A 66 -10.07 -2.50 -14.72
N MET A 67 -9.89 -1.37 -15.39
CA MET A 67 -10.92 -0.76 -16.24
C MET A 67 -11.37 -1.72 -17.36
N LYS A 68 -10.43 -2.39 -18.03
CA LYS A 68 -10.73 -3.38 -19.06
C LYS A 68 -11.51 -4.57 -18.49
N PHE A 69 -11.11 -5.07 -17.32
CA PHE A 69 -11.84 -6.14 -16.62
C PHE A 69 -13.27 -5.71 -16.25
N GLU A 70 -13.44 -4.54 -15.64
CA GLU A 70 -14.75 -4.03 -15.23
C GLU A 70 -15.67 -3.80 -16.45
N ASN A 71 -15.13 -3.36 -17.58
CA ASN A 71 -15.90 -3.23 -18.83
C ASN A 71 -16.38 -4.60 -19.35
N LEU A 72 -15.49 -5.59 -19.43
CA LEU A 72 -15.86 -6.95 -19.83
C LEU A 72 -16.90 -7.57 -18.88
N LEU A 73 -16.77 -7.34 -17.57
CA LEU A 73 -17.72 -7.81 -16.58
C LEU A 73 -19.11 -7.20 -16.76
N LYS A 74 -19.18 -5.91 -17.11
CA LYS A 74 -20.44 -5.23 -17.44
C LYS A 74 -21.07 -5.81 -18.70
N GLU A 75 -20.29 -6.07 -19.74
CA GLU A 75 -20.77 -6.68 -20.99
C GLU A 75 -21.40 -8.05 -20.71
N CYS A 76 -20.72 -8.93 -19.98
CA CYS A 76 -21.26 -10.25 -19.63
C CYS A 76 -22.55 -10.20 -18.80
N ARG A 77 -22.65 -9.22 -17.88
CA ARG A 77 -23.85 -9.03 -17.06
C ARG A 77 -25.03 -8.46 -17.84
N ALA A 78 -24.77 -7.64 -18.86
CA ALA A 78 -25.82 -7.08 -19.72
C ALA A 78 -26.39 -8.10 -20.71
N THR A 79 -25.66 -9.19 -20.98
CA THR A 79 -26.09 -10.29 -21.85
C THR A 79 -26.80 -11.43 -21.13
N ALA A 80 -26.92 -11.37 -19.79
CA ALA A 80 -27.59 -12.36 -18.95
C ALA A 80 -28.99 -11.87 -18.54
#